data_AF-A0A392RLL3-F1
#
_entry.id   AF-A0A392RLL3-F1
#
_cell.length_a   1.000
_cell.length_b   1.000
_cell.length_c   1.000
_cell.angle_alpha   90.00
_cell.angle_beta   90.00
_cell.angle_gamma   90.00
#
_symmetry.space_group_name_H-M   'P 1'
#
loop_
_entity.id
_entity.type
_entity.pdbx_description
1 polymer ?
#
loop_
_entity_poly.entity_id
_entity_poly.type
_entity_poly.pdbx_seq_one_letter_code
_entity_poly.pdbx_strand_id
1 'polypeptide(L)'
;SMAETTEQTLRESLASKLSAVEIQANTVRSLKASSAPKPDIDAAVQALNALKLEKSSIEKSLQSLLSGSGSGSDSREAFRQSVVNTLERRLFYIPSFKIYRGVAGLYDYGPPGCAVKSNVLSFWRQ
;
A
#
# COMPACT_ATOMS: atom_id res chain seq x y z
N SER A 1 -23.77 -3.96 -15.19
CA SER A 1 -24.18 -3.25 -13.95
C SER A 1 -23.66 -1.82 -13.99
N MET A 2 -24.36 -0.83 -13.41
CA MET A 2 -23.92 0.59 -13.38
C MET A 2 -22.51 0.79 -12.78
N ALA A 3 -22.07 -0.13 -11.91
CA ALA A 3 -20.73 -0.11 -11.31
C ALA A 3 -19.61 -0.52 -12.29
N GLU A 4 -19.90 -1.43 -13.23
CA GLU A 4 -18.92 -1.86 -14.24
C GLU A 4 -18.67 -0.75 -15.26
N THR A 5 -19.72 0.01 -15.59
CA THR A 5 -19.61 1.16 -16.51
C THR A 5 -18.78 2.29 -15.91
N THR A 6 -18.92 2.57 -14.61
CA THR A 6 -18.12 3.63 -13.95
C THR A 6 -16.65 3.23 -13.79
N GLU A 7 -16.37 1.97 -13.47
CA GLU A 7 -15.00 1.44 -13.44
C GLU A 7 -14.32 1.56 -14.81
N GLN A 8 -15.02 1.15 -15.87
CA GLN A 8 -14.50 1.20 -17.22
C GLN A 8 -14.19 2.65 -17.66
N THR A 9 -15.09 3.59 -17.40
CA THR A 9 -14.85 5.02 -17.69
C THR A 9 -13.64 5.58 -16.95
N LEU A 10 -13.43 5.20 -15.68
CA LEU A 10 -12.27 5.65 -14.92
C LEU A 10 -10.96 5.06 -15.44
N ARG A 11 -10.96 3.81 -15.92
CA ARG A 11 -9.79 3.19 -16.57
C ARG A 11 -9.43 3.89 -17.87
N GLU A 12 -10.42 4.20 -18.70
CA GLU A 12 -10.22 4.93 -19.96
C GLU A 12 -9.69 6.34 -19.70
N SER A 13 -10.24 7.04 -18.70
CA SER A 13 -9.78 8.36 -18.27
C SER A 13 -8.33 8.33 -17.76
N LEU A 14 -7.99 7.33 -16.94
CA LEU A 14 -6.62 7.13 -16.42
C LEU A 14 -5.63 6.88 -17.56
N ALA A 15 -5.98 6.03 -18.54
CA ALA A 15 -5.13 5.75 -19.69
C ALA A 15 -4.88 7.02 -20.53
N SER A 16 -5.92 7.82 -20.77
CA SER A 16 -5.79 9.11 -21.44
C SER A 16 -4.84 10.07 -20.70
N LYS A 17 -4.99 10.18 -19.37
CA LYS A 17 -4.11 11.04 -18.55
C LYS A 17 -2.67 10.54 -18.52
N LEU A 18 -2.42 9.23 -18.50
CA LEU A 18 -1.07 8.67 -18.60
C LEU A 18 -0.36 9.11 -19.88
N SER A 19 -1.04 9.00 -21.02
CA SER A 19 -0.52 9.47 -22.31
C SER A 19 -0.21 10.97 -22.29
N ALA A 20 -1.11 11.79 -21.75
CA ALA A 20 -0.88 13.23 -21.62
C ALA A 20 0.32 13.57 -20.72
N VAL A 21 0.50 12.85 -19.60
CA VAL A 21 1.66 12.99 -18.70
C VAL A 21 2.96 12.64 -19.43
N GLU A 22 2.95 11.57 -20.24
CA GLU A 22 4.12 11.17 -21.01
C GLU A 22 4.49 12.21 -22.06
N ILE A 23 3.51 12.69 -22.83
CA ILE A 23 3.70 13.76 -23.82
C ILE A 23 4.26 15.02 -23.13
N GLN A 24 3.67 15.45 -22.01
CA GLN A 24 4.12 16.65 -21.30
C GLN A 24 5.49 16.44 -20.62
N ALA A 25 5.83 15.23 -20.19
CA ALA A 25 7.17 14.95 -19.70
C ALA A 25 8.22 14.99 -20.83
N ASN A 26 7.84 14.56 -22.03
CA ASN A 26 8.70 14.67 -23.22
C ASN A 26 8.91 16.14 -23.62
N THR A 27 7.90 17.00 -23.56
CA THR A 27 8.05 18.44 -23.84
C THR A 27 8.95 19.15 -22.81
N VAL A 28 8.80 18.83 -21.52
CA VAL A 28 9.72 19.36 -20.49
C VAL A 28 11.16 18.92 -20.74
N ARG A 29 11.37 17.67 -21.18
CA ARG A 29 12.70 17.17 -21.54
C ARG A 29 13.27 17.88 -22.77
N SER A 30 12.46 18.11 -23.81
CA SER A 30 12.93 18.81 -25.02
C SER A 30 13.25 20.28 -24.75
N LEU A 31 12.43 20.99 -23.98
CA LEU A 31 12.68 22.40 -23.59
C LEU A 31 13.94 22.55 -22.74
N LYS A 32 14.21 21.59 -21.86
CA LYS A 32 15.47 21.57 -21.08
C LYS A 32 16.67 21.27 -21.98
N ALA A 33 16.53 20.37 -22.95
CA ALA A 33 17.61 20.02 -23.89
C ALA A 33 17.93 21.15 -24.87
N SER A 34 16.93 21.93 -25.31
CA SER A 34 17.12 23.09 -26.18
C SER A 34 17.54 24.36 -25.43
N SER A 35 17.74 24.28 -24.11
CA SER A 35 18.10 25.42 -23.26
C SER A 35 17.12 26.58 -23.38
N ALA A 36 15.82 26.26 -23.47
CA ALA A 36 14.73 27.22 -23.57
C ALA A 36 14.72 28.21 -22.38
N PRO A 37 14.07 29.38 -22.53
CA PRO A 37 13.90 30.32 -21.42
C PRO A 37 13.30 29.65 -20.18
N LYS A 38 13.85 29.97 -19.00
CA LYS A 38 13.32 29.52 -17.71
C LYS A 38 11.79 29.65 -17.56
N PRO A 39 11.13 30.77 -17.94
CA PRO A 39 9.67 30.86 -17.82
C PRO A 39 8.92 29.80 -18.62
N ASP A 40 9.43 29.39 -19.79
CA ASP A 40 8.78 28.39 -20.64
C ASP A 40 8.94 26.97 -20.05
N ILE A 41 10.10 26.69 -19.46
CA ILE A 41 10.35 25.44 -18.73
C ILE A 41 9.44 25.36 -17.50
N ASP A 42 9.31 26.45 -16.75
CA ASP A 42 8.51 26.50 -15.53
C ASP A 42 7.01 26.35 -15.84
N ALA A 43 6.52 27.01 -16.89
CA ALA A 43 5.15 26.83 -17.38
C ALA A 43 4.88 25.37 -17.79
N ALA A 44 5.81 24.72 -18.49
CA ALA A 44 5.68 23.32 -18.88
C ALA A 44 5.70 22.36 -17.68
N VAL A 45 6.52 22.64 -16.66
CA VAL A 45 6.58 21.87 -15.40
C VAL A 45 5.30 22.05 -14.59
N GLN A 46 4.75 23.26 -14.54
CA GLN A 46 3.47 23.52 -13.87
C GLN A 46 2.34 22.71 -14.52
N ALA A 47 2.27 22.67 -15.85
CA ALA A 47 1.32 21.85 -16.58
C ALA A 47 1.53 20.34 -16.31
N LEU A 48 2.78 19.87 -16.23
CA LEU A 48 3.08 18.48 -15.87
C LEU A 48 2.59 18.12 -14.46
N ASN A 49 2.78 19.02 -13.50
CA ASN A 49 2.32 18.81 -12.13
C ASN A 49 0.79 18.78 -12.02
N ALA A 50 0.09 19.65 -12.77
CA ALA A 50 -1.37 19.62 -12.86
C ALA A 50 -1.88 18.27 -13.40
N LEU A 51 -1.29 17.76 -14.49
CA LEU A 51 -1.65 16.46 -15.05
C LEU A 51 -1.38 15.30 -14.08
N LYS A 52 -0.28 15.35 -13.32
CA LYS A 52 0.03 14.34 -12.29
C LYS A 52 -0.97 14.37 -11.14
N LEU A 53 -1.45 15.56 -10.74
CA LEU A 53 -2.46 15.71 -9.70
C LEU A 53 -3.80 15.10 -10.12
N GLU A 54 -4.25 15.41 -11.34
CA GLU A 54 -5.49 14.83 -11.91
C GLU A 54 -5.39 13.32 -12.04
N LYS A 55 -4.26 12.81 -12.56
CA LYS A 55 -3.97 11.38 -12.61
C LYS A 55 -4.10 10.74 -11.23
N SER A 56 -3.47 11.33 -10.20
CA SER A 56 -3.54 10.82 -8.83
C SER A 56 -4.96 10.83 -8.28
N SER A 57 -5.78 11.83 -8.62
CA SER A 57 -7.19 11.87 -8.22
C SER A 57 -7.98 10.72 -8.83
N ILE A 58 -7.82 10.47 -10.13
CA ILE A 58 -8.50 9.37 -10.84
C ILE A 58 -8.05 8.01 -10.31
N GLU A 59 -6.74 7.84 -10.06
CA GLU A 59 -6.19 6.63 -9.43
C GLU A 59 -6.81 6.36 -8.06
N LYS A 60 -6.99 7.39 -7.22
CA LYS A 60 -7.65 7.25 -5.91
C LYS A 60 -9.13 6.88 -6.05
N SER A 61 -9.85 7.52 -6.98
CA SER A 61 -11.26 7.19 -7.24
C SER A 61 -11.41 5.75 -7.74
N LEU A 62 -10.56 5.32 -8.67
CA LEU A 62 -10.53 3.94 -9.17
C LEU A 62 -10.13 2.95 -8.07
N GLN A 63 -9.11 3.27 -7.27
CA GLN A 63 -8.71 2.48 -6.11
C GLN A 63 -9.87 2.34 -5.11
N SER A 64 -10.63 3.40 -4.85
CA SER A 64 -11.77 3.36 -3.92
C SER A 64 -12.93 2.50 -4.43
N LEU A 65 -13.14 2.43 -5.75
CA LEU A 65 -14.18 1.61 -6.37
C LEU A 65 -13.77 0.14 -6.47
N LEU A 66 -12.52 -0.14 -6.84
CA LEU A 66 -11.97 -1.50 -6.90
C LEU A 66 -11.78 -2.10 -5.51
N SER A 67 -11.45 -1.26 -4.53
CA SER A 67 -11.37 -1.62 -3.10
C SER A 67 -12.75 -1.51 -2.46
N GLY A 68 -13.74 -2.24 -3.01
CA GLY A 68 -15.07 -2.33 -2.41
C GLY A 68 -14.99 -2.52 -0.90
N SER A 69 -15.62 -1.61 -0.14
CA SER A 69 -15.68 -1.61 1.34
C SER A 69 -14.37 -1.97 2.04
N GLY A 70 -13.24 -1.35 1.67
CA GLY A 70 -11.94 -1.73 2.17
C GLY A 70 -11.02 -0.57 2.51
N SER A 71 -11.41 0.28 3.47
CA SER A 71 -10.42 0.99 4.33
C SER A 71 -9.71 -0.06 5.23
N GLY A 72 -9.04 -1.00 4.58
CA GLY A 72 -8.62 -2.27 5.16
C GLY A 72 -7.19 -2.22 5.71
N SER A 73 -6.36 -1.27 5.30
CA SER A 73 -4.98 -1.18 5.80
C SER A 73 -4.98 -0.86 7.31
N ASP A 74 -5.63 0.24 7.69
CA ASP A 74 -5.65 0.70 9.08
C ASP A 74 -6.46 -0.25 9.97
N SER A 75 -7.58 -0.77 9.46
CA SER A 75 -8.41 -1.76 10.17
C SER A 75 -7.67 -3.08 10.37
N ARG A 76 -6.88 -3.53 9.38
CA ARG A 76 -6.10 -4.78 9.47
C ARG A 76 -4.90 -4.63 10.38
N GLU A 77 -4.26 -3.47 10.39
CA GLU A 77 -3.16 -3.19 11.31
C GLU A 77 -3.64 -3.06 12.76
N ALA A 78 -4.78 -2.39 12.98
CA ALA A 78 -5.43 -2.34 14.29
C ALA A 78 -5.81 -3.74 14.78
N PHE A 79 -6.36 -4.58 13.90
CA PHE A 79 -6.66 -5.98 14.21
C PHE A 79 -5.38 -6.77 14.53
N ARG A 80 -4.33 -6.64 13.71
CA ARG A 80 -3.03 -7.29 13.93
C ARG A 80 -2.49 -6.94 15.32
N GLN A 81 -2.51 -5.66 15.70
CA GLN A 81 -2.04 -5.22 17.00
C GLN A 81 -2.87 -5.80 18.14
N SER A 82 -4.20 -5.87 17.99
CA SER A 82 -5.09 -6.49 18.99
C SER A 82 -4.79 -7.98 19.19
N VAL A 83 -4.55 -8.72 18.10
CA VAL A 83 -4.16 -10.13 18.14
C VAL A 83 -2.80 -10.30 18.83
N VAL A 84 -1.78 -9.54 18.42
CA VAL A 84 -0.44 -9.58 19.03
C VAL A 84 -0.51 -9.32 20.53
N ASN A 85 -1.22 -8.26 20.93
CA ASN A 85 -1.42 -7.91 22.34
C ASN A 85 -2.08 -9.06 23.12
N THR A 86 -3.08 -9.73 22.52
CA THR A 86 -3.77 -10.84 23.15
C THR A 86 -2.84 -12.05 23.33
N LEU A 87 -2.08 -12.42 22.29
CA LEU A 87 -1.16 -13.55 22.31
C LEU A 87 -0.04 -13.36 23.34
N GLU A 88 0.54 -12.16 23.43
CA GLU A 88 1.55 -11.85 24.46
C GLU A 88 0.97 -11.86 25.87
N ARG A 89 -0.19 -11.21 26.10
CA ARG A 89 -0.81 -11.14 27.44
C ARG A 89 -1.32 -12.48 27.94
N ARG A 90 -1.66 -13.40 27.02
CA ARG A 90 -2.09 -14.76 27.33
C ARG A 90 -0.95 -15.78 27.25
N LEU A 91 0.30 -15.34 27.11
CA LEU A 91 1.50 -16.18 27.09
C LEU A 91 1.42 -17.29 26.03
N PHE A 92 0.87 -17.01 24.85
CA PHE A 92 1.03 -17.90 23.69
C PHE A 92 2.48 -17.87 23.21
N TYR A 93 3.08 -16.68 23.13
CA TYR A 93 4.52 -16.49 22.94
C TYR A 93 5.00 -15.21 23.62
N ILE A 94 6.29 -15.12 23.90
CA ILE A 94 6.98 -13.91 24.36
C ILE A 94 8.32 -13.76 23.62
N PRO A 95 8.85 -12.54 23.42
CA PRO A 95 10.24 -12.36 22.99
C PRO A 95 11.20 -13.05 23.97
N SER A 96 12.12 -13.88 23.48
CA SER A 96 13.11 -14.53 24.35
C SER A 96 13.96 -13.48 25.04
N PHE A 97 14.35 -13.73 26.30
CA PHE A 97 15.13 -12.78 27.12
C PHE A 97 14.45 -11.42 27.31
N LYS A 98 13.10 -11.36 27.40
CA LYS A 98 12.33 -10.10 27.55
C LYS A 98 12.82 -9.20 28.70
N ILE A 99 13.25 -9.78 29.82
CA ILE A 99 13.81 -9.03 30.96
C ILE A 99 15.17 -8.38 30.66
N TYR A 100 15.84 -8.83 29.59
CA TYR A 100 17.09 -8.31 29.06
C TYR A 100 16.90 -7.58 27.72
N ARG A 101 15.72 -6.95 27.51
CA ARG A 101 15.33 -6.22 26.28
C ARG A 101 15.04 -7.08 25.05
N GLY A 102 15.23 -8.39 25.14
CA GLY A 102 14.92 -9.35 24.09
C GLY A 102 15.87 -9.36 22.90
N VAL A 103 15.71 -10.37 22.04
CA VAL A 103 16.52 -10.55 20.82
C VAL A 103 15.58 -10.72 19.63
N ALA A 104 15.78 -9.91 18.59
CA ALA A 104 14.95 -9.99 17.38
C ALA A 104 15.06 -11.38 16.74
N GLY A 105 13.92 -11.98 16.43
CA GLY A 105 13.84 -13.31 15.83
C GLY A 105 13.84 -14.49 16.82
N LEU A 106 14.07 -14.26 18.12
CA LEU A 106 13.97 -15.30 19.15
C LEU A 106 12.70 -15.14 20.00
N TYR A 107 11.93 -16.22 20.13
CA TYR A 107 10.67 -16.25 20.86
C TYR A 107 10.52 -17.52 21.69
N ASP A 108 10.01 -17.38 22.91
CA ASP A 108 9.67 -18.48 23.80
C ASP A 108 8.16 -18.72 23.76
N TYR A 109 7.74 -19.96 23.53
CA TYR A 109 6.32 -20.35 23.57
C TYR A 109 5.91 -20.68 25.00
N GLY A 110 4.83 -20.05 25.47
CA GLY A 110 4.24 -20.42 26.76
C GLY A 110 3.32 -21.65 26.64
N PRO A 111 2.67 -22.07 27.76
CA PRO A 111 1.89 -23.30 27.80
C PRO A 111 0.84 -23.44 26.67
N PRO A 112 -0.02 -22.43 26.38
CA PRO A 112 -0.98 -22.56 25.29
C PRO A 112 -0.32 -22.57 23.90
N GLY A 113 0.79 -21.85 23.71
CA GLY A 113 1.54 -21.86 22.45
C GLY A 113 2.20 -23.21 22.15
N CYS A 114 2.77 -23.83 23.18
CA CYS A 114 3.32 -25.19 23.10
C CYS A 114 2.23 -26.22 22.75
N ALA A 115 1.03 -26.11 23.34
CA ALA A 115 -0.11 -26.97 23.02
C ALA A 115 -0.53 -26.82 21.55
N VAL A 116 -0.68 -25.58 21.05
CA VAL A 116 -0.99 -25.32 19.63
C VAL A 116 0.08 -25.91 18.72
N LYS A 117 1.36 -25.66 19.00
CA LYS A 117 2.47 -26.22 18.24
C LYS A 117 2.42 -27.75 18.20
N SER A 118 2.17 -28.38 19.35
CA SER A 118 2.03 -29.85 19.43
C SER A 118 0.87 -30.34 18.57
N ASN A 119 -0.29 -29.69 18.61
CA ASN A 119 -1.46 -30.08 17.83
C ASN A 119 -1.21 -29.96 16.33
N VAL A 120 -0.56 -28.87 15.89
CA VAL A 120 -0.17 -28.67 14.48
C VAL A 120 0.82 -29.75 14.03
N LEU A 121 1.83 -30.05 14.85
CA LEU A 121 2.80 -31.11 14.55
C LEU A 121 2.14 -32.49 14.49
N SER A 122 1.22 -32.79 15.41
CA SER A 122 0.47 -34.05 15.40
C SER A 122 -0.39 -34.18 14.15
N PHE A 123 -1.10 -33.13 13.76
CA PHE A 123 -1.90 -33.11 12.52
C PHE A 123 -1.03 -33.33 11.28
N TRP A 124 0.15 -32.71 11.23
CA TRP A 124 1.05 -32.83 10.08
C TRP A 124 1.72 -34.21 9.95
N ARG A 125 1.84 -34.95 11.05
CA ARG A 125 2.41 -36.31 11.05
C ARG A 125 1.43 -37.40 10.67
N GLN A 126 0.14 -37.09 10.64
CA GLN A 126 -0.91 -37.99 10.14
C GLN A 126 -0.82 -38.08 8.62
#